data_AF-A0A3L8BJ03-F1
#
_entry.id   AF-A0A3L8BJ03-F1
#
_cell.length_a   1.000
_cell.length_b   1.000
_cell.length_c   1.000
_cell.angle_alpha   90.00
_cell.angle_beta   90.00
_cell.angle_gamma   90.00
#
_symmetry.space_group_name_H-M   'P 1'
#
loop_
_entity.id
_entity.type
_entity.pdbx_description
1 polymer ?
#
loop_
_entity_poly.entity_id
_entity_poly.type
_entity_poly.pdbx_seq_one_letter_code
_entity_poly.pdbx_strand_id
1 'polypeptide(L)'
;MKTLIRAGVLACAMAAGVGASMQAAAQPPENIGAAVFNKKGSLLLPQGYRQWVFIGAPLTPHGLNNGKAGFPEFHHVYVNPDAFEVYQQTGVFPDGTVIVKELVLLQKGDYPDGSKLAPSGRGYFGGEFQGMDVMVKDSRRYASENGWGFFNFGHHAPPYMPSAKAAPAESCAGCHASNAGKDMVFKAYYPVLH
;
A
#
# COMPACT_ATOMS: atom_id res chain seq x y z
N MET A 1 85.15 35.02 -9.50
CA MET A 1 85.03 34.52 -8.10
C MET A 1 83.56 34.21 -7.84
N LYS A 2 83.28 33.01 -7.31
CA LYS A 2 81.98 32.50 -6.80
C LYS A 2 80.97 31.99 -7.84
N THR A 3 81.20 30.73 -8.21
CA THR A 3 80.22 29.70 -8.59
C THR A 3 79.07 29.61 -7.58
N LEU A 4 77.83 29.34 -8.02
CA LEU A 4 76.81 28.65 -7.23
C LEU A 4 75.76 27.99 -8.14
N ILE A 5 75.66 26.67 -7.99
CA ILE A 5 74.71 25.72 -8.59
C ILE A 5 73.43 25.69 -7.76
N ARG A 6 72.23 25.69 -8.39
CA ARG A 6 70.98 25.06 -7.86
C ARG A 6 70.09 24.66 -9.05
N ALA A 7 69.97 23.37 -9.36
CA ALA A 7 69.05 22.37 -8.79
C ALA A 7 67.61 22.60 -9.28
N GLY A 8 67.15 21.70 -10.15
CA GLY A 8 65.82 21.73 -10.76
C GLY A 8 64.72 21.18 -9.85
N VAL A 9 63.47 21.49 -10.23
CA VAL A 9 62.26 20.79 -9.82
C VAL A 9 61.36 20.70 -11.04
N LEU A 10 61.19 19.48 -11.56
CA LEU A 10 60.20 19.15 -12.59
C LEU A 10 58.85 19.01 -11.88
N ALA A 11 57.95 19.95 -12.06
CA ALA A 11 56.60 19.88 -11.52
C ALA A 11 55.70 19.07 -12.48
N CYS A 12 55.43 17.81 -12.15
CA CYS A 12 54.37 17.02 -12.77
C CYS A 12 52.99 17.59 -12.37
N ALA A 13 52.28 18.19 -13.31
CA ALA A 13 50.87 18.55 -13.13
C ALA A 13 50.01 17.28 -13.29
N MET A 14 49.50 16.73 -12.17
CA MET A 14 48.42 15.75 -12.21
C MET A 14 47.08 16.48 -12.28
N ALA A 15 46.41 16.39 -13.44
CA ALA A 15 45.01 16.79 -13.57
C ALA A 15 44.13 15.72 -12.90
N ALA A 16 43.59 16.03 -11.71
CA ALA A 16 42.57 15.22 -11.07
C ALA A 16 41.24 15.40 -11.80
N GLY A 17 40.84 14.41 -12.59
CA GLY A 17 39.50 14.34 -13.19
C GLY A 17 38.46 14.11 -12.09
N VAL A 18 37.56 15.08 -11.90
CA VAL A 18 36.36 14.91 -11.08
C VAL A 18 35.37 14.09 -11.90
N GLY A 19 35.41 12.77 -11.73
CA GLY A 19 34.38 11.87 -12.24
C GLY A 19 33.10 12.09 -11.44
N ALA A 20 32.09 12.71 -12.04
CA ALA A 20 30.75 12.74 -11.50
C ALA A 20 30.20 11.31 -11.49
N SER A 21 30.15 10.70 -10.31
CA SER A 21 29.46 9.44 -10.09
C SER A 21 27.98 9.65 -10.38
N MET A 22 27.51 9.24 -11.55
CA MET A 22 26.08 9.05 -11.75
C MET A 22 25.65 7.92 -10.83
N GLN A 23 24.99 8.24 -9.72
CA GLN A 23 24.25 7.26 -8.94
C GLN A 23 23.22 6.65 -9.89
N ALA A 24 23.45 5.41 -10.31
CA ALA A 24 22.43 4.64 -11.00
C ALA A 24 21.23 4.53 -10.05
N ALA A 25 20.08 5.06 -10.45
CA ALA A 25 18.83 4.80 -9.76
C ALA A 25 18.65 3.28 -9.71
N ALA A 26 18.53 2.73 -8.49
CA ALA A 26 18.28 1.31 -8.29
C ALA A 26 17.08 0.93 -9.17
N GLN A 27 17.28 -0.03 -10.06
CA GLN A 27 16.17 -0.56 -10.85
C GLN A 27 15.19 -1.18 -9.87
N PRO A 28 13.89 -0.85 -9.94
CA PRO A 28 12.90 -1.49 -9.08
C PRO A 28 12.98 -3.00 -9.27
N PRO A 29 12.79 -3.80 -8.20
CA PRO A 29 13.00 -5.24 -8.24
C PRO A 29 12.19 -5.88 -9.37
N GLU A 30 12.81 -6.77 -10.14
CA GLU A 30 12.09 -7.61 -11.09
C GLU A 30 11.21 -8.60 -10.32
N ASN A 31 9.90 -8.62 -10.64
CA ASN A 31 8.83 -9.40 -9.99
C ASN A 31 8.33 -8.85 -8.65
N ILE A 32 7.92 -7.58 -8.62
CA ILE A 32 6.99 -7.08 -7.59
C ILE A 32 5.73 -7.94 -7.66
N GLY A 33 5.40 -8.67 -6.59
CA GLY A 33 4.26 -9.58 -6.67
C GLY A 33 3.99 -10.36 -5.39
N ALA A 34 3.10 -9.83 -4.54
CA ALA A 34 2.57 -10.57 -3.41
C ALA A 34 1.32 -11.40 -3.75
N ALA A 35 0.76 -11.24 -4.95
CA ALA A 35 -0.44 -11.92 -5.39
C ALA A 35 -0.12 -13.32 -5.93
N VAL A 36 -0.70 -14.35 -5.32
CA VAL A 36 -0.62 -15.73 -5.81
C VAL A 36 -2.00 -16.15 -6.30
N PHE A 37 -2.09 -16.68 -7.51
CA PHE A 37 -3.36 -17.14 -8.09
C PHE A 37 -3.36 -18.66 -8.26
N ASN A 38 -4.50 -19.30 -7.99
CA ASN A 38 -4.66 -20.71 -8.26
C ASN A 38 -4.94 -20.99 -9.75
N LYS A 39 -4.98 -22.27 -10.15
CA LYS A 39 -5.25 -22.70 -11.54
C LYS A 39 -6.61 -22.23 -12.10
N LYS A 40 -7.54 -21.82 -11.23
CA LYS A 40 -8.87 -21.31 -11.61
C LYS A 40 -8.87 -19.78 -11.76
N GLY A 41 -7.73 -19.12 -11.61
CA GLY A 41 -7.59 -17.67 -11.67
C GLY A 41 -8.06 -16.93 -10.42
N SER A 42 -8.41 -17.64 -9.33
CA SER A 42 -8.74 -17.01 -8.04
C SER A 42 -7.47 -16.58 -7.32
N LEU A 43 -7.49 -15.39 -6.74
CA LEU A 43 -6.45 -14.92 -5.83
C LEU A 43 -6.49 -15.77 -4.56
N LEU A 44 -5.35 -16.31 -4.14
CA LEU A 44 -5.18 -16.94 -2.84
C LEU A 44 -5.11 -15.86 -1.76
N LEU A 45 -5.66 -16.14 -0.58
CA LEU A 45 -5.61 -15.23 0.55
C LEU A 45 -4.15 -14.79 0.81
N PRO A 46 -3.82 -13.49 0.71
CA PRO A 46 -2.49 -13.01 1.04
C PRO A 46 -2.09 -13.48 2.44
N GLN A 47 -0.88 -13.99 2.59
CA GLN A 47 -0.36 -14.44 3.87
C GLN A 47 0.65 -13.41 4.40
N GLY A 48 0.73 -13.25 5.72
CA GLY A 48 1.69 -12.33 6.35
C GLY A 48 1.44 -10.85 6.09
N TYR A 49 0.30 -10.46 5.50
CA TYR A 49 0.00 -9.06 5.13
C TYR A 49 0.01 -8.09 6.33
N ARG A 50 -0.20 -8.58 7.55
CA ARG A 50 -0.09 -7.75 8.77
C ARG A 50 1.33 -7.29 9.08
N GLN A 51 2.34 -7.85 8.40
CA GLN A 51 3.73 -7.41 8.44
C GLN A 51 4.11 -6.53 7.24
N TRP A 52 3.17 -6.27 6.33
CA TRP A 52 3.38 -5.35 5.22
C TRP A 52 3.30 -3.89 5.67
N VAL A 53 3.53 -2.96 4.74
CA VAL A 53 3.48 -1.54 5.05
C VAL A 53 2.04 -1.11 5.28
N PHE A 54 1.72 -0.76 6.53
CA PHE A 54 0.46 -0.11 6.87
C PHE A 54 0.43 1.31 6.30
N ILE A 55 -0.63 1.66 5.58
CA ILE A 55 -0.76 2.96 4.89
C ILE A 55 -1.89 3.84 5.43
N GLY A 56 -2.80 3.27 6.23
CA GLY A 56 -3.81 4.06 6.94
C GLY A 56 -4.94 3.22 7.51
N ALA A 57 -5.72 3.86 8.40
CA ALA A 57 -6.90 3.27 9.03
C ALA A 57 -8.10 4.24 9.00
N PRO A 58 -8.75 4.43 7.83
CA PRO A 58 -10.04 5.11 7.78
C PRO A 58 -11.06 4.43 8.69
N LEU A 59 -12.05 5.19 9.15
CA LEU A 59 -13.07 4.72 10.08
C LEU A 59 -14.47 5.15 9.63
N THR A 60 -15.37 4.19 9.51
CA THR A 60 -16.81 4.42 9.24
C THR A 60 -17.66 3.73 10.31
N PRO A 61 -17.95 4.38 11.46
CA PRO A 61 -18.69 3.77 12.56
C PRO A 61 -20.17 3.59 12.23
N HIS A 62 -20.81 2.51 12.70
CA HIS A 62 -22.24 2.29 12.61
C HIS A 62 -23.04 3.48 13.16
N GLY A 63 -22.64 4.01 14.32
CA GLY A 63 -23.31 5.14 14.97
C GLY A 63 -23.32 6.41 14.13
N LEU A 64 -22.37 6.58 13.19
CA LEU A 64 -22.32 7.72 12.26
C LEU A 64 -22.92 7.40 10.89
N ASN A 65 -23.41 6.17 10.68
CA ASN A 65 -23.91 5.66 9.42
C ASN A 65 -25.30 5.01 9.59
N ASN A 66 -26.20 5.67 10.32
CA ASN A 66 -27.58 5.21 10.55
C ASN A 66 -27.68 3.77 11.08
N GLY A 67 -26.72 3.36 11.93
CA GLY A 67 -26.64 2.02 12.49
C GLY A 67 -26.03 0.97 11.54
N LYS A 68 -25.73 1.30 10.29
CA LYS A 68 -25.21 0.34 9.30
C LYS A 68 -24.19 0.98 8.35
N ALA A 69 -22.91 0.93 8.74
CA ALA A 69 -21.82 1.25 7.83
C ALA A 69 -21.75 0.25 6.66
N GLY A 70 -21.37 0.72 5.47
CA GLY A 70 -21.18 -0.15 4.31
C GLY A 70 -20.00 -1.10 4.47
N PHE A 71 -18.95 -0.65 5.16
CA PHE A 71 -17.77 -1.43 5.53
C PHE A 71 -17.48 -1.21 7.02
N PRO A 72 -18.04 -2.04 7.92
CA PRO A 72 -17.89 -1.84 9.36
C PRO A 72 -16.51 -2.31 9.85
N GLU A 73 -15.70 -1.53 10.57
CA GLU A 73 -15.82 -0.09 10.80
C GLU A 73 -14.46 0.59 10.57
N PHE A 74 -13.41 0.16 11.28
CA PHE A 74 -12.03 0.52 10.94
C PHE A 74 -11.58 -0.27 9.71
N HIS A 75 -10.84 0.37 8.82
CA HIS A 75 -10.29 -0.23 7.61
C HIS A 75 -8.77 -0.22 7.72
N HIS A 76 -8.15 -1.26 8.29
CA HIS A 76 -6.70 -1.32 8.34
C HIS A 76 -6.17 -1.67 6.95
N VAL A 77 -5.44 -0.74 6.33
CA VAL A 77 -4.98 -0.88 4.94
C VAL A 77 -3.47 -1.07 4.89
N TYR A 78 -3.05 -2.08 4.13
CA TYR A 78 -1.66 -2.49 3.95
C TYR A 78 -1.32 -2.62 2.47
N VAL A 79 -0.06 -2.40 2.11
CA VAL A 79 0.47 -2.61 0.76
C VAL A 79 1.76 -3.42 0.82
N ASN A 80 1.97 -4.33 -0.13
CA ASN A 80 3.17 -5.17 -0.13
C ASN A 80 4.46 -4.31 -0.21
N PRO A 81 5.52 -4.64 0.58
CA PRO A 81 6.68 -3.75 0.76
C PRO A 81 7.38 -3.32 -0.54
N ASP A 82 7.62 -4.25 -1.46
CA ASP A 82 8.35 -3.95 -2.71
C ASP A 82 7.59 -2.93 -3.58
N ALA A 83 6.25 -3.03 -3.63
CA ALA A 83 5.43 -2.07 -4.36
C ALA A 83 5.43 -0.69 -3.69
N PHE A 84 5.46 -0.66 -2.35
CA PHE A 84 5.56 0.58 -1.59
C PHE A 84 6.88 1.29 -1.84
N GLU A 85 7.99 0.55 -1.86
CA GLU A 85 9.32 1.12 -2.15
C GLU A 85 9.34 1.82 -3.51
N VAL A 86 8.79 1.17 -4.55
CA VAL A 86 8.67 1.80 -5.88
C VAL A 86 7.73 2.99 -5.85
N TYR A 87 6.61 2.90 -5.14
CA TYR A 87 5.69 4.03 -5.00
C TYR A 87 6.38 5.23 -4.34
N GLN A 88 7.20 5.04 -3.30
CA GLN A 88 7.91 6.14 -2.66
C GLN A 88 8.89 6.86 -3.60
N GLN A 89 9.47 6.14 -4.55
CA GLN A 89 10.40 6.73 -5.52
C GLN A 89 9.69 7.41 -6.70
N THR A 90 8.52 6.93 -7.08
CA THR A 90 7.88 7.29 -8.37
C THR A 90 6.51 7.96 -8.24
N GLY A 91 5.86 7.85 -7.09
CA GLY A 91 4.46 8.24 -6.86
C GLY A 91 3.42 7.36 -7.58
N VAL A 92 3.85 6.24 -8.17
CA VAL A 92 3.02 5.34 -8.97
C VAL A 92 3.13 3.91 -8.45
N PHE A 93 2.00 3.24 -8.25
CA PHE A 93 2.02 1.82 -7.90
C PHE A 93 2.40 0.98 -9.13
N PRO A 94 3.44 0.14 -9.06
CA PRO A 94 3.82 -0.74 -10.17
C PRO A 94 2.85 -1.92 -10.33
N ASP A 95 2.87 -2.57 -11.50
CA ASP A 95 2.23 -3.88 -11.65
C ASP A 95 2.76 -4.87 -10.59
N GLY A 96 1.86 -5.71 -10.08
CA GLY A 96 2.12 -6.61 -8.96
C GLY A 96 1.87 -6.01 -7.58
N THR A 97 1.47 -4.73 -7.51
CA THR A 97 0.98 -4.12 -6.26
C THR A 97 -0.23 -4.89 -5.72
N VAL A 98 -0.21 -5.20 -4.43
CA VAL A 98 -1.33 -5.77 -3.67
C VAL A 98 -1.63 -4.85 -2.50
N ILE A 99 -2.87 -4.37 -2.44
CA ILE A 99 -3.39 -3.59 -1.32
C ILE A 99 -4.44 -4.42 -0.61
N VAL A 100 -4.27 -4.58 0.69
CA VAL A 100 -5.13 -5.34 1.58
C VAL A 100 -5.88 -4.37 2.48
N LYS A 101 -7.20 -4.50 2.55
CA LYS A 101 -8.06 -3.83 3.53
C LYS A 101 -8.65 -4.89 4.47
N GLU A 102 -8.22 -4.85 5.72
CA GLU A 102 -8.79 -5.67 6.78
C GLU A 102 -9.77 -4.84 7.60
N LEU A 103 -11.00 -5.34 7.74
CA LEU A 103 -12.04 -4.70 8.53
C LEU A 103 -11.89 -5.06 10.00
N VAL A 104 -11.99 -4.06 10.87
CA VAL A 104 -11.96 -4.22 12.32
C VAL A 104 -13.20 -3.55 12.91
N LEU A 105 -13.98 -4.31 13.68
CA LEU A 105 -15.12 -3.78 14.41
C LEU A 105 -14.67 -2.90 15.56
N LEU A 106 -15.54 -2.02 16.02
CA LEU A 106 -15.31 -1.29 17.25
C LEU A 106 -15.55 -2.16 18.48
N GLN A 107 -14.79 -1.87 19.54
CA GLN A 107 -15.14 -2.33 20.88
C GLN A 107 -16.52 -1.78 21.26
N LYS A 108 -17.18 -2.45 22.21
CA LYS A 108 -18.47 -1.99 22.74
C LYS A 108 -18.37 -0.54 23.25
N GLY A 109 -19.14 0.34 22.61
CA GLY A 109 -19.24 1.75 22.98
C GLY A 109 -19.94 1.98 24.32
N ASP A 110 -19.61 3.10 24.96
CA ASP A 110 -20.28 3.60 26.17
C ASP A 110 -21.35 4.66 25.84
N TYR A 111 -21.40 5.12 24.57
CA TYR A 111 -22.26 6.20 24.10
C TYR A 111 -23.11 5.80 22.87
N PRO A 112 -24.23 6.52 22.57
CA PRO A 112 -25.13 6.17 21.46
C PRO A 112 -24.49 6.19 20.06
N ASP A 113 -23.41 6.97 19.87
CA ASP A 113 -22.64 7.06 18.63
C ASP A 113 -21.63 5.91 18.45
N GLY A 114 -21.61 4.95 19.39
CA GLY A 114 -20.69 3.82 19.42
C GLY A 114 -19.30 4.15 19.99
N SER A 115 -19.03 5.40 20.35
CA SER A 115 -17.75 5.78 20.96
C SER A 115 -17.63 5.24 22.39
N LYS A 116 -16.39 5.16 22.88
CA LYS A 116 -16.00 4.63 24.18
C LYS A 116 -15.08 5.62 24.91
N LEU A 117 -15.15 5.66 26.23
CA LEU A 117 -14.15 6.34 27.06
C LEU A 117 -12.98 5.38 27.35
N ALA A 118 -11.77 5.81 27.02
CA ALA A 118 -10.53 5.11 27.36
C ALA A 118 -9.56 6.08 28.10
N PRO A 119 -8.43 5.60 28.66
CA PRO A 119 -7.47 6.47 29.35
C PRO A 119 -6.96 7.65 28.52
N SER A 120 -6.92 7.54 27.18
CA SER A 120 -6.53 8.61 26.27
C SER A 120 -7.66 9.57 25.87
N GLY A 121 -8.89 9.35 26.35
CA GLY A 121 -10.07 10.16 26.04
C GLY A 121 -11.21 9.37 25.41
N ARG A 122 -12.26 10.10 24.99
CA ARG A 122 -13.40 9.54 24.28
C ARG A 122 -13.08 9.40 22.80
N GLY A 123 -13.30 8.22 22.24
CA GLY A 123 -13.03 7.94 20.83
C GLY A 123 -13.54 6.57 20.41
N TYR A 124 -12.96 6.07 19.33
CA TYR A 124 -13.28 4.76 18.76
C TYR A 124 -12.05 3.87 18.86
N PHE A 125 -12.24 2.62 19.29
CA PHE A 125 -11.15 1.70 19.57
C PHE A 125 -11.43 0.36 18.89
N GLY A 126 -10.44 -0.18 18.18
CA GLY A 126 -10.56 -1.44 17.46
C GLY A 126 -10.75 -2.62 18.40
N GLY A 127 -11.63 -3.53 18.00
CA GLY A 127 -11.88 -4.82 18.64
C GLY A 127 -11.55 -5.96 17.68
N GLU A 128 -12.55 -6.76 17.33
CA GLU A 128 -12.39 -7.98 16.55
C GLU A 128 -12.28 -7.71 15.04
N PHE A 129 -11.54 -8.57 14.33
CA PHE A 129 -11.49 -8.57 12.87
C PHE A 129 -12.81 -9.08 12.27
N GLN A 130 -13.25 -8.48 11.16
CA GLN A 130 -14.57 -8.74 10.56
C GLN A 130 -14.59 -8.66 9.03
N GLY A 131 -13.45 -8.80 8.38
CA GLY A 131 -13.47 -8.98 6.94
C GLY A 131 -12.19 -8.61 6.24
N MET A 132 -12.16 -8.97 4.96
CA MET A 132 -10.97 -8.84 4.13
C MET A 132 -11.35 -8.55 2.68
N ASP A 133 -10.90 -7.40 2.20
CA ASP A 133 -10.96 -6.98 0.80
C ASP A 133 -9.55 -6.76 0.28
N VAL A 134 -9.27 -7.17 -0.95
CA VAL A 134 -7.94 -7.05 -1.56
C VAL A 134 -8.09 -6.48 -2.97
N MET A 135 -7.16 -5.62 -3.37
CA MET A 135 -7.02 -5.21 -4.77
C MET A 135 -5.60 -5.49 -5.26
N VAL A 136 -5.50 -5.93 -6.52
CA VAL A 136 -4.23 -6.31 -7.17
C VAL A 136 -4.09 -5.56 -8.48
N LYS A 137 -2.94 -4.91 -8.67
CA LYS A 137 -2.59 -4.30 -9.96
C LYS A 137 -1.94 -5.34 -10.85
N ASP A 138 -2.56 -5.62 -11.99
CA ASP A 138 -2.03 -6.48 -13.05
C ASP A 138 -2.62 -5.95 -14.35
N SER A 139 -1.90 -5.02 -14.98
CA SER A 139 -2.38 -4.31 -16.18
C SER A 139 -2.76 -5.24 -17.33
N ARG A 140 -2.12 -6.41 -17.41
CA ARG A 140 -2.41 -7.43 -18.43
C ARG A 140 -3.66 -8.23 -18.08
N ARG A 141 -3.81 -8.68 -16.84
CA ARG A 141 -4.95 -9.51 -16.42
C ARG A 141 -6.25 -8.72 -16.32
N TYR A 142 -6.16 -7.44 -15.95
CA TYR A 142 -7.30 -6.56 -15.68
C TYR A 142 -7.35 -5.37 -16.64
N ALA A 143 -6.97 -5.57 -17.90
CA ALA A 143 -6.90 -4.50 -18.90
C ALA A 143 -8.25 -3.78 -19.10
N SER A 144 -9.38 -4.50 -18.97
CA SER A 144 -10.73 -3.93 -19.05
C SER A 144 -11.17 -3.18 -17.78
N GLU A 145 -10.47 -3.34 -16.66
CA GLU A 145 -10.78 -2.74 -15.36
C GLU A 145 -9.69 -1.73 -14.92
N ASN A 146 -9.09 -1.04 -15.89
CA ASN A 146 -8.00 -0.07 -15.66
C ASN A 146 -6.79 -0.67 -14.91
N GLY A 147 -6.54 -1.96 -15.11
CA GLY A 147 -5.39 -2.68 -14.57
C GLY A 147 -5.55 -3.16 -13.13
N TRP A 148 -6.73 -3.06 -12.52
CA TRP A 148 -6.97 -3.47 -11.14
C TRP A 148 -8.05 -4.56 -11.00
N GLY A 149 -7.68 -5.65 -10.34
CA GLY A 149 -8.61 -6.69 -9.89
C GLY A 149 -8.99 -6.48 -8.43
N PHE A 150 -10.27 -6.67 -8.09
CA PHE A 150 -10.80 -6.54 -6.73
C PHE A 150 -11.33 -7.88 -6.23
N PHE A 151 -11.10 -8.20 -4.96
CA PHE A 151 -11.38 -9.51 -4.38
C PHE A 151 -11.94 -9.36 -2.97
N ASN A 152 -12.99 -10.12 -2.67
CA ASN A 152 -13.57 -10.20 -1.34
C ASN A 152 -13.33 -11.59 -0.75
N PHE A 153 -12.74 -11.64 0.44
CA PHE A 153 -12.44 -12.86 1.17
C PHE A 153 -13.44 -13.13 2.31
N GLY A 154 -14.55 -12.39 2.32
CA GLY A 154 -15.61 -12.46 3.32
C GLY A 154 -15.62 -11.26 4.26
N HIS A 155 -16.81 -10.83 4.66
CA HIS A 155 -17.04 -9.82 5.71
C HIS A 155 -17.53 -10.51 7.00
N HIS A 156 -16.73 -11.44 7.48
CA HIS A 156 -16.93 -12.19 8.72
C HIS A 156 -15.61 -12.32 9.48
N ALA A 157 -15.66 -12.69 10.76
CA ALA A 157 -14.46 -12.97 11.54
C ALA A 157 -13.60 -14.07 10.89
N PRO A 158 -12.26 -14.03 11.07
CA PRO A 158 -11.38 -15.10 10.62
C PRO A 158 -11.80 -16.50 11.12
N PRO A 159 -11.52 -17.58 10.37
CA PRO A 159 -10.70 -17.61 9.16
C PRO A 159 -11.44 -17.08 7.93
N TYR A 160 -10.77 -16.26 7.12
CA TYR A 160 -11.29 -15.78 5.84
C TYR A 160 -11.28 -16.88 4.77
N MET A 161 -11.95 -16.66 3.65
CA MET A 161 -11.92 -17.60 2.53
C MET A 161 -10.47 -17.85 2.06
N PRO A 162 -10.10 -19.07 1.66
CA PRO A 162 -8.73 -19.37 1.24
C PRO A 162 -8.39 -18.80 -0.15
N SER A 163 -9.40 -18.50 -0.97
CA SER A 163 -9.24 -17.88 -2.28
C SER A 163 -10.50 -17.13 -2.70
N ALA A 164 -10.36 -16.09 -3.52
CA ALA A 164 -11.45 -15.29 -4.06
C ALA A 164 -11.30 -15.09 -5.57
N LYS A 165 -12.43 -15.06 -6.30
CA LYS A 165 -12.44 -14.61 -7.71
C LYS A 165 -12.46 -13.10 -7.76
N ALA A 166 -12.00 -12.53 -8.88
CA ALA A 166 -12.17 -11.11 -9.12
C ALA A 166 -13.67 -10.78 -9.14
N ALA A 167 -14.05 -9.73 -8.42
CA ALA A 167 -15.41 -9.22 -8.37
C ALA A 167 -15.76 -8.54 -9.71
N PRO A 168 -17.04 -8.55 -10.13
CA PRO A 168 -17.51 -7.75 -11.25
C PRO A 168 -17.19 -6.26 -11.05
N ALA A 169 -16.98 -5.54 -12.15
CA ALA A 169 -16.57 -4.14 -12.10
C ALA A 169 -17.57 -3.27 -11.32
N GLU A 170 -18.86 -3.57 -11.43
CA GLU A 170 -19.96 -2.86 -10.78
C GLU A 170 -19.94 -3.00 -9.25
N SER A 171 -19.28 -4.03 -8.73
CA SER A 171 -19.21 -4.28 -7.28
C SER A 171 -18.15 -3.43 -6.58
N CYS A 172 -17.03 -3.14 -7.25
CA CYS A 172 -15.89 -2.46 -6.62
C CYS A 172 -15.21 -1.46 -7.54
N ALA A 173 -14.75 -1.93 -8.72
CA ALA A 173 -13.94 -1.15 -9.64
C ALA A 173 -14.63 0.14 -10.10
N GLY A 174 -15.94 0.12 -10.38
CA GLY A 174 -16.69 1.28 -10.83
C GLY A 174 -16.68 2.44 -9.82
N CYS A 175 -16.88 2.13 -8.52
CA CYS A 175 -16.80 3.12 -7.45
C CYS A 175 -15.38 3.69 -7.31
N HIS A 176 -14.37 2.83 -7.33
CA HIS A 176 -12.97 3.24 -7.26
C HIS A 176 -12.55 4.11 -8.46
N ALA A 177 -12.90 3.73 -9.68
CA ALA A 177 -12.58 4.49 -10.89
C ALA A 177 -13.21 5.89 -10.87
N SER A 178 -14.43 5.99 -10.32
CA SER A 178 -15.17 7.26 -10.28
C SER A 178 -14.70 8.21 -9.18
N ASN A 179 -14.12 7.70 -8.08
CA ASN A 179 -13.90 8.50 -6.87
C ASN A 179 -12.45 8.52 -6.35
N ALA A 180 -11.57 7.62 -6.81
CA ALA A 180 -10.19 7.52 -6.31
C ALA A 180 -9.13 8.10 -7.27
N GLY A 181 -9.55 8.59 -8.44
CA GLY A 181 -8.66 9.11 -9.48
C GLY A 181 -7.99 8.01 -10.31
N LYS A 182 -6.95 8.39 -11.08
CA LYS A 182 -6.37 7.58 -12.18
C LYS A 182 -5.88 6.18 -11.79
N ASP A 183 -5.38 6.00 -10.56
CA ASP A 183 -4.83 4.71 -10.10
C ASP A 183 -5.78 3.94 -9.19
N MET A 184 -7.04 4.36 -9.08
CA MET A 184 -8.10 3.67 -8.34
C MET A 184 -7.85 3.46 -6.83
N VAL A 185 -6.82 4.07 -6.26
CA VAL A 185 -6.50 4.02 -4.82
C VAL A 185 -6.88 5.35 -4.17
N PHE A 186 -7.67 5.31 -3.08
CA PHE A 186 -8.14 6.49 -2.35
C PHE A 186 -7.03 7.15 -1.51
N LYS A 187 -5.98 7.64 -2.17
CA LYS A 187 -4.76 8.16 -1.53
C LYS A 187 -5.02 9.27 -0.50
N ALA A 188 -6.08 10.06 -0.68
CA ALA A 188 -6.48 11.11 0.26
C ALA A 188 -6.70 10.61 1.70
N TYR A 189 -6.98 9.32 1.91
CA TYR A 189 -7.19 8.73 3.24
C TYR A 189 -5.98 7.96 3.78
N TYR A 190 -4.85 7.98 3.06
CA TYR A 190 -3.64 7.23 3.40
C TYR A 190 -2.45 8.20 3.55
N PRO A 191 -2.24 8.79 4.74
CA PRO A 191 -1.23 9.82 4.96
C PRO A 191 0.21 9.34 4.66
N VAL A 192 0.46 8.02 4.76
CA VAL A 192 1.76 7.40 4.46
C VAL A 192 2.13 7.48 2.96
N LEU A 193 1.17 7.80 2.09
CA LEU A 193 1.38 7.90 0.64
C LEU A 193 1.70 9.33 0.14
N HIS A 194 1.84 10.30 1.05
CA HIS A 194 2.12 11.72 0.74
C HIS A 194 3.48 12.17 1.29
#